data_AF-E0MSE9-F1
#
_entry.id   AF-E0MSE9-F1
#
_cell.length_a   1.000
_cell.length_b   1.000
_cell.length_c   1.000
_cell.angle_alpha   90.00
_cell.angle_beta   90.00
_cell.angle_gamma   90.00
#
_symmetry.space_group_name_H-M   'P 1'
#
loop_
_entity.id
_entity.type
_entity.pdbx_description
1 polymer ?
#
loop_
_entity_poly.entity_id
_entity_poly.type
_entity_poly.pdbx_seq_one_letter_code
_entity_poly.pdbx_strand_id
1 'polypeptide(L)'
;MRTLLAAALIFSASAASSAQAANFTLYPGFLDRDAFVEMVTDKGLILEIVLRCERKGNKVRAGIITYSKHEGLFCDSKLRCTRDAGRAADNTCGY
;
A
#
# COMPACT_ATOMS: atom_id res chain seq x y z
N MET A 1 35.32 42.03 25.08
CA MET A 1 35.34 40.94 26.08
C MET A 1 33.89 40.53 26.27
N ARG A 2 33.39 39.40 25.72
CA ARG A 2 33.51 38.02 26.27
C ARG A 2 33.15 38.06 27.76
N THR A 3 31.99 37.61 28.23
CA THR A 3 31.55 36.19 28.32
C THR A 3 30.08 36.13 28.78
N LEU A 4 29.21 35.38 28.08
CA LEU A 4 28.60 34.09 28.49
C LEU A 4 27.76 34.13 29.78
N LEU A 5 26.46 33.84 29.67
CA LEU A 5 25.78 32.80 30.43
C LEU A 5 24.39 32.52 29.83
N ALA A 6 24.37 31.47 29.01
CA ALA A 6 23.17 30.74 28.62
C ALA A 6 22.89 29.67 29.67
N ALA A 7 21.66 29.55 30.16
CA ALA A 7 21.11 28.36 30.79
C ALA A 7 19.58 28.52 30.85
N ALA A 8 18.84 27.77 30.04
CA ALA A 8 18.07 26.60 30.49
C ALA A 8 16.73 27.03 31.12
N LEU A 9 15.54 26.63 30.68
CA LEU A 9 15.09 25.32 30.21
C LEU A 9 13.86 25.55 29.32
N ILE A 10 14.00 25.42 28.00
CA ILE A 10 12.82 25.17 27.16
C ILE A 10 12.66 23.65 27.16
N PHE A 11 11.82 23.15 28.07
CA PHE A 11 11.29 21.80 27.98
C PHE A 11 10.42 21.73 26.72
N SER A 12 11.06 21.44 25.59
CA SER A 12 10.40 21.02 24.37
C SER A 12 9.69 19.71 24.68
N ALA A 13 8.41 19.78 25.03
CA ALA A 13 7.51 18.64 25.03
C ALA A 13 7.46 18.13 23.58
N SER A 14 8.36 17.20 23.25
CA SER A 14 8.25 16.38 22.07
C SER A 14 6.98 15.55 22.23
N ALA A 15 5.88 16.08 21.71
CA ALA A 15 4.68 15.31 21.42
C ALA A 15 5.13 14.17 20.49
N ALA A 16 5.40 13.03 21.10
CA ALA A 16 5.59 11.78 20.40
C ALA A 16 4.22 11.45 19.78
N SER A 17 3.97 11.96 18.58
CA SER A 17 2.94 11.45 17.70
C SER A 17 3.31 10.00 17.45
N SER A 18 2.71 9.09 18.23
CA SER A 18 2.75 7.67 17.93
C SER A 18 2.21 7.53 16.51
N ALA A 19 3.10 7.23 15.56
CA ALA A 19 2.70 6.83 14.22
C ALA A 19 1.95 5.50 14.37
N GLN A 20 0.65 5.59 14.61
CA GLN A 20 -0.25 4.46 14.49
C GLN A 20 -0.18 4.06 13.04
N ALA A 21 0.49 2.95 12.76
CA ALA A 21 0.40 2.24 11.50
C ALA A 21 -1.06 1.76 11.36
N ALA A 22 -1.94 2.69 11.00
CA ALA A 22 -3.34 2.41 10.75
C ALA A 22 -3.40 1.67 9.41
N ASN A 23 -3.74 0.38 9.47
CA ASN A 23 -4.13 -0.38 8.29
C ASN A 23 -5.30 0.38 7.63
N PHE A 24 -5.08 0.88 6.42
CA PHE A 24 -6.12 1.55 5.64
C PHE A 24 -6.64 0.61 4.56
N THR A 25 -7.90 0.78 4.18
CA THR A 25 -8.46 0.12 3.01
C THR A 25 -9.03 1.17 2.07
N LEU A 26 -8.54 1.19 0.84
CA LEU A 26 -9.06 2.01 -0.26
C LEU A 26 -9.90 1.12 -1.17
N TYR A 27 -11.04 1.64 -1.64
CA TYR A 27 -11.94 0.96 -2.57
C TYR A 27 -12.13 1.77 -3.86
N PRO A 28 -11.12 1.86 -4.74
CA PRO A 28 -11.27 2.58 -6.01
C PRO A 28 -12.39 1.99 -6.87
N GLY A 29 -12.58 0.66 -6.82
CA GLY A 29 -13.63 -0.05 -7.55
C GLY A 29 -15.07 0.31 -7.14
N PHE A 30 -15.26 1.01 -6.02
CA PHE A 30 -16.55 1.56 -5.62
C PHE A 30 -16.84 2.91 -6.29
N LEU A 31 -15.81 3.73 -6.50
CA LEU A 31 -15.91 5.03 -7.17
C LEU A 31 -16.01 4.89 -8.68
N ASP A 32 -15.24 3.96 -9.23
CA ASP A 32 -15.20 3.66 -10.65
C ASP A 32 -15.44 2.16 -10.90
N ARG A 33 -16.54 1.87 -11.60
CA ARG A 33 -16.95 0.49 -11.90
C ARG A 33 -16.00 -0.25 -12.83
N ASP A 34 -15.20 0.50 -13.59
CA ASP A 34 -14.24 0.00 -14.58
C ASP A 34 -12.80 0.10 -14.06
N ALA A 35 -12.59 0.52 -12.81
CA ALA A 35 -11.29 0.51 -12.18
C ALA A 35 -10.71 -0.90 -12.16
N PHE A 36 -9.47 -1.01 -12.65
CA PHE A 36 -8.70 -2.24 -12.61
C PHE A 36 -8.36 -2.68 -11.18
N VAL A 37 -8.10 -1.71 -10.29
CA VAL A 37 -7.88 -1.98 -8.87
C VAL A 37 -9.20 -1.83 -8.11
N GLU A 38 -9.69 -2.93 -7.56
CA GLU A 38 -10.95 -2.97 -6.83
C GLU A 38 -10.76 -2.53 -5.37
N MET A 39 -9.67 -2.98 -4.74
CA MET A 39 -9.35 -2.67 -3.35
C MET A 39 -7.84 -2.63 -3.13
N VAL A 40 -7.36 -1.76 -2.25
CA VAL A 40 -6.00 -1.80 -1.69
C VAL A 40 -6.10 -1.79 -0.17
N THR A 41 -5.55 -2.80 0.49
CA THR A 41 -5.49 -2.89 1.94
C THR A 41 -4.04 -2.84 2.41
N ASP A 42 -3.74 -1.89 3.29
CA ASP A 42 -2.46 -1.84 3.99
C ASP A 42 -2.46 -2.81 5.17
N LYS A 43 -1.45 -3.68 5.24
CA LYS A 43 -1.23 -4.63 6.33
C LYS A 43 0.15 -4.40 6.99
N GLY A 44 0.62 -3.16 7.03
CA GLY A 44 1.90 -2.77 7.62
C GLY A 44 3.03 -2.81 6.58
N LEU A 45 3.76 -3.92 6.52
CA LEU A 45 4.91 -4.08 5.59
C LEU A 45 4.50 -4.46 4.16
N ILE A 46 3.23 -4.83 3.97
CA ILE A 46 2.69 -5.23 2.68
C ILE A 46 1.43 -4.43 2.35
N LEU A 47 1.17 -4.25 1.06
CA LEU A 47 -0.13 -3.86 0.53
C LEU A 47 -0.75 -5.06 -0.16
N GLU A 48 -1.99 -5.39 0.16
CA GLU A 48 -2.80 -6.36 -0.58
C GLU A 48 -3.66 -5.60 -1.59
N ILE A 49 -3.52 -5.93 -2.86
CA ILE A 49 -4.18 -5.23 -3.97
C ILE A 49 -5.09 -6.24 -4.66
N VAL A 50 -6.40 -5.99 -4.61
CA VAL A 50 -7.41 -6.78 -5.32
C VAL A 50 -7.63 -6.15 -6.69
N LEU A 51 -7.46 -6.96 -7.72
CA LEU A 51 -7.59 -6.62 -9.13
C LEU A 51 -8.92 -7.12 -9.69
N ARG A 52 -9.48 -6.38 -10.63
CA ARG A 52 -10.64 -6.75 -11.43
C ARG A 52 -10.16 -7.35 -12.76
N CYS A 53 -9.83 -8.64 -12.77
CA CYS A 53 -9.28 -9.34 -13.94
C CYS A 53 -10.30 -9.61 -15.06
N GLU A 54 -11.58 -9.66 -14.78
CA GLU A 54 -12.58 -9.77 -15.85
C GLU A 54 -13.91 -9.29 -15.32
N ARG A 55 -14.70 -8.65 -16.19
CA ARG A 55 -16.07 -8.29 -15.90
C ARG A 55 -16.98 -8.82 -17.01
N LYS A 56 -17.83 -9.80 -16.68
CA LYS A 56 -18.87 -10.33 -17.57
C LYS A 56 -20.24 -10.10 -16.95
N GLY A 57 -20.85 -8.97 -17.30
CA GLY A 57 -22.10 -8.50 -16.68
C GLY A 57 -21.93 -8.22 -15.19
N ASN A 58 -22.61 -9.00 -14.36
CA ASN A 58 -22.53 -8.91 -12.89
C ASN A 58 -21.47 -9.83 -12.28
N LYS A 59 -20.79 -10.67 -13.09
CA LYS A 59 -19.72 -11.53 -12.61
C LYS A 59 -18.39 -10.81 -12.76
N VAL A 60 -17.62 -10.82 -11.68
CA VAL A 60 -16.28 -10.25 -11.62
C VAL A 60 -15.32 -11.38 -11.28
N ARG A 61 -14.28 -11.56 -12.10
CA ARG A 61 -13.14 -12.40 -11.74
C ARG A 61 -12.11 -11.51 -11.06
N ALA A 62 -11.86 -11.77 -9.78
CA ALA A 62 -10.87 -11.03 -9.03
C ALA A 62 -9.51 -11.74 -9.05
N GLY A 63 -8.44 -10.95 -9.01
CA GLY A 63 -7.08 -11.40 -8.76
C GLY A 63 -6.54 -10.69 -7.53
N ILE A 64 -5.53 -11.27 -6.87
CA ILE A 64 -4.86 -10.62 -5.74
C ILE A 64 -3.37 -10.59 -6.03
N ILE A 65 -2.78 -9.41 -5.95
CA ILE A 65 -1.34 -9.23 -5.90
C ILE A 65 -0.96 -8.57 -4.57
N THR A 66 0.26 -8.82 -4.12
CA THR A 66 0.79 -8.23 -2.89
C THR A 66 2.00 -7.37 -3.23
N TYR A 67 2.08 -6.16 -2.69
CA TYR A 67 3.27 -5.32 -2.79
C TYR A 67 4.03 -5.32 -1.45
N SER A 68 5.29 -5.71 -1.47
CA SER A 68 6.21 -5.60 -0.33
C SER A 68 6.77 -4.19 -0.26
N LYS A 69 6.44 -3.42 0.78
CA LYS A 69 7.02 -2.08 1.02
C LYS A 69 8.48 -2.14 1.42
N HIS A 70 8.89 -3.28 1.99
CA HIS A 70 10.28 -3.51 2.39
C HIS A 70 11.18 -3.79 1.18
N GLU A 71 10.74 -4.67 0.28
CA GLU A 71 11.54 -5.12 -0.87
C GLU A 71 11.27 -4.31 -2.14
N GLY A 72 10.15 -3.59 -2.20
CA GLY A 72 9.70 -2.85 -3.38
C GLY A 72 9.28 -3.75 -4.53
N LEU A 73 8.66 -4.90 -4.23
CA LEU A 73 8.28 -5.93 -5.20
C LEU A 73 6.78 -6.22 -5.17
N PHE A 74 6.21 -6.51 -6.33
CA PHE A 74 4.86 -7.04 -6.51
C PHE A 74 4.93 -8.56 -6.68
N CYS A 75 4.22 -9.29 -5.84
CA CYS A 75 4.12 -10.74 -5.90
C CYS A 75 2.76 -11.14 -6.48
N ASP A 76 2.80 -12.01 -7.49
CA ASP A 76 1.62 -12.54 -8.18
C ASP A 76 0.99 -13.75 -7.44
N SER A 77 -0.16 -14.22 -7.94
CA SER A 77 -0.85 -15.39 -7.38
C SER A 77 -0.07 -16.72 -7.47
N LYS A 78 1.05 -16.74 -8.19
CA LYS A 78 1.96 -17.88 -8.33
C LYS A 78 3.21 -17.73 -7.44
N LEU A 79 3.18 -16.79 -6.50
CA LEU A 79 4.26 -16.49 -5.55
C LEU A 79 5.56 -16.02 -6.24
N ARG A 80 5.45 -15.44 -7.44
CA ARG A 80 6.60 -14.86 -8.15
C ARG A 80 6.58 -13.35 -7.94
N CYS A 81 7.71 -12.81 -7.50
CA CYS A 81 7.85 -11.39 -7.20
C CYS A 81 8.66 -10.66 -8.28
N THR A 82 8.20 -9.48 -8.67
CA THR A 82 8.76 -8.66 -9.74
C THR A 82 8.62 -7.18 -9.39
N ARG A 83 9.50 -6.32 -9.92
CA ARG A 83 9.33 -4.86 -9.82
C ARG A 83 8.22 -4.32 -10.73
N ASP A 84 7.83 -5.12 -11.72
CA ASP A 84 6.84 -4.78 -12.74
C ASP A 84 5.43 -5.19 -12.28
N ALA A 85 4.65 -4.21 -11.82
CA ALA A 85 3.28 -4.42 -11.35
C ALA A 85 2.36 -4.98 -12.45
N GLY A 86 2.56 -4.57 -13.71
CA GLY A 86 1.80 -5.04 -14.86
C GLY A 86 2.01 -6.53 -15.05
N ARG A 87 3.28 -6.99 -15.03
CA ARG A 87 3.59 -8.41 -15.13
C ARG A 87 3.02 -9.25 -13.98
N ALA A 88 3.06 -8.72 -12.75
CA ALA A 88 2.45 -9.42 -11.61
C ALA A 88 0.92 -9.54 -11.78
N ALA A 89 0.29 -8.49 -12.30
CA ALA A 89 -1.12 -8.46 -12.62
C ALA A 89 -1.48 -9.43 -13.77
N ASP A 90 -0.71 -9.44 -14.86
CA ASP A 90 -0.90 -10.35 -16.00
C ASP A 90 -0.77 -11.81 -15.57
N ASN A 91 0.27 -12.13 -14.78
CA ASN A 91 0.46 -13.48 -14.24
C ASN A 91 -0.69 -13.93 -13.33
N THR A 92 -1.30 -12.98 -12.61
CA THR A 92 -2.40 -13.20 -11.67
C THR A 92 -3.74 -13.34 -12.40
N CYS A 93 -3.99 -12.48 -13.38
CA CYS A 93 -5.21 -12.46 -14.17
C CYS A 93 -5.20 -13.45 -15.34
N GLY A 94 -4.02 -13.95 -15.76
CA GLY A 94 -3.87 -14.93 -16.83
C GLY A 94 -4.15 -14.35 -18.22
N TYR A 95 -3.76 -13.10 -18.47
CA TYR A 95 -3.71 -12.53 -19.83
C TYR A 95 -2.41 -12.91 -20.55
#